data_AF-A0A0Q4UUK8-F1
#
_entry.id   AF-A0A0Q4UUK8-F1
#
_cell.length_a   1.000
_cell.length_b   1.000
_cell.length_c   1.000
_cell.angle_alpha   90.00
_cell.angle_beta   90.00
_cell.angle_gamma   90.00
#
_symmetry.space_group_name_H-M   'P 1'
#
loop_
_entity.id
_entity.type
_entity.pdbx_description
1 polymer ?
#
loop_
_entity_poly.entity_id
_entity_poly.type
_entity_poly.pdbx_seq_one_letter_code
_entity_poly.pdbx_strand_id
1 'polypeptide(L)'
;MPSGGASAVLVPAAATSPVGAISPLVPAAFPLMAAFLALCATAVTGLSQASPLPPELAARFYGFFLQQYPLFTFAIVYGLARLVAMAAISTASLPRRIVGVLLGGTLLLALSLYPTFGGLVLRAGFATGGMTFLTYQPMSVAFALGSASSAFVFGSALAVGALLIGGRTSAASWGRRLATGLLRSAAGFLALWFAFAVIGQAHMAGFGPWPRRALSTGEAGLGASVVLAAFLPHAILVWLALRDRSRRKKPGAPSIAV
;
A
#
# COMPACT_ATOMS: atom_id res chain seq x y z
N MET A 1 -2.21 14.27 73.52
CA MET A 1 -1.96 13.50 72.29
C MET A 1 -3.08 12.50 72.10
N PRO A 2 -3.88 12.65 71.03
CA PRO A 2 -4.37 11.50 70.28
C PRO A 2 -4.01 11.66 68.79
N SER A 3 -3.27 10.69 68.26
CA SER A 3 -2.89 10.58 66.86
C SER A 3 -4.07 10.06 66.04
N GLY A 4 -4.76 10.95 65.32
CA GLY A 4 -5.79 10.60 64.36
C GLY A 4 -5.16 10.00 63.09
N GLY A 5 -5.17 8.67 62.99
CA GLY A 5 -4.80 7.95 61.77
C GLY A 5 -5.88 8.11 60.72
N ALA A 6 -5.65 8.99 59.74
CA ALA A 6 -6.47 9.08 58.54
C ALA A 6 -6.22 7.84 57.67
N SER A 7 -7.12 6.85 57.75
CA SER A 7 -7.22 5.78 56.76
C SER A 7 -7.55 6.38 55.41
N ALA A 8 -6.54 6.51 54.56
CA ALA A 8 -6.74 6.80 53.14
C ALA A 8 -7.48 5.62 52.50
N VAL A 9 -8.79 5.76 52.35
CA VAL A 9 -9.61 4.87 51.54
C VAL A 9 -9.12 5.04 50.10
N LEU A 10 -8.31 4.07 49.64
CA LEU A 10 -7.96 3.87 48.24
C LEU A 10 -9.25 3.58 47.47
N VAL A 11 -9.86 4.63 46.91
CA VAL A 11 -10.91 4.50 45.91
C VAL A 11 -10.28 3.80 44.70
N PRO A 12 -10.69 2.58 44.33
CA PRO A 12 -10.21 1.96 43.11
C PRO A 12 -10.68 2.82 41.95
N ALA A 13 -9.73 3.48 41.29
CA ALA A 13 -10.00 4.18 40.04
C ALA A 13 -10.64 3.17 39.08
N ALA A 14 -11.93 3.35 38.82
CA ALA A 14 -12.67 2.52 37.89
C ALA A 14 -11.90 2.51 36.57
N ALA A 15 -11.34 1.34 36.23
CA ALA A 15 -10.64 1.12 34.98
C ALA A 15 -11.66 1.30 33.85
N THR A 16 -11.76 2.52 33.33
CA THR A 16 -12.44 2.78 32.06
C THR A 16 -11.75 1.91 31.03
N SER A 17 -12.44 0.85 30.61
CA SER A 17 -11.96 -0.04 29.55
C SER A 17 -11.61 0.84 28.34
N PRO A 18 -10.38 0.78 27.81
CA PRO A 18 -9.99 1.67 26.73
C PRO A 18 -10.86 1.36 25.52
N VAL A 19 -11.70 2.33 25.15
CA VAL A 19 -12.52 2.32 23.94
C VAL A 19 -11.64 1.95 22.75
N GLY A 20 -11.87 0.73 22.23
CA GLY A 20 -11.49 0.26 20.89
C GLY A 20 -10.06 0.51 20.43
N ALA A 21 -9.06 -0.15 21.02
CA ALA A 21 -7.75 -0.23 20.38
C ALA A 21 -7.90 -0.95 19.02
N ILE A 22 -7.82 -0.21 17.92
CA ILE A 22 -7.92 -0.76 16.56
C ILE A 22 -6.84 -1.83 16.39
N SER A 23 -7.25 -3.05 16.10
CA SER A 23 -6.32 -4.16 15.83
C SER A 23 -5.36 -3.77 14.70
N PRO A 24 -4.03 -4.02 14.83
CA PRO A 24 -3.06 -3.69 13.78
C PRO A 24 -3.33 -4.43 12.46
N LEU A 25 -4.17 -5.48 12.48
CA LEU A 25 -4.60 -6.21 11.30
C LEU A 25 -5.46 -5.35 10.37
N VAL A 26 -6.38 -4.54 10.90
CA VAL A 26 -7.32 -3.73 10.10
C VAL A 26 -6.59 -2.77 9.14
N PRO A 27 -5.73 -1.85 9.61
CA PRO A 27 -5.00 -0.93 8.71
C PRO A 27 -3.95 -1.63 7.83
N ALA A 28 -3.57 -2.87 8.14
CA ALA A 28 -2.67 -3.66 7.31
C ALA A 28 -3.39 -4.37 6.17
N ALA A 29 -4.57 -4.93 6.45
CA ALA A 29 -5.40 -5.65 5.48
C ALA A 29 -6.24 -4.70 4.61
N PHE A 30 -6.57 -3.50 5.09
CA PHE A 30 -7.45 -2.55 4.39
C PHE A 30 -7.06 -2.30 2.92
N PRO A 31 -5.79 -1.99 2.58
CA PRO A 31 -5.41 -1.74 1.18
C PRO A 31 -5.57 -2.97 0.28
N LEU A 32 -5.29 -4.16 0.83
CA LEU A 32 -5.45 -5.43 0.13
C LEU A 32 -6.93 -5.71 -0.16
N MET A 33 -7.78 -5.51 0.84
CA MET A 33 -9.23 -5.65 0.71
C MET A 33 -9.80 -4.62 -0.27
N ALA A 34 -9.33 -3.38 -0.26
CA ALA A 34 -9.77 -2.37 -1.21
C ALA A 34 -9.45 -2.75 -2.66
N ALA A 35 -8.25 -3.25 -2.94
CA ALA A 35 -7.86 -3.70 -4.27
C ALA A 35 -8.66 -4.94 -4.72
N PHE A 36 -8.86 -5.91 -3.82
CA PHE A 36 -9.68 -7.10 -4.07
C PHE A 36 -11.14 -6.71 -4.37
N LEU A 37 -11.76 -5.89 -3.51
CA LEU A 37 -13.14 -5.45 -3.68
C LEU A 37 -13.33 -4.61 -4.94
N ALA A 38 -12.36 -3.77 -5.31
CA ALA A 38 -12.41 -3.02 -6.57
C ALA A 38 -12.39 -3.95 -7.80
N LEU A 39 -11.66 -5.06 -7.73
CA LEU A 39 -11.67 -6.08 -8.78
C LEU A 39 -13.02 -6.80 -8.83
N CYS A 40 -13.53 -7.25 -7.68
CA CYS A 40 -14.87 -7.86 -7.61
C CYS A 40 -15.96 -6.91 -8.11
N ALA A 41 -15.89 -5.62 -7.76
CA ALA A 41 -16.82 -4.60 -8.26
C ALA A 41 -16.73 -4.44 -9.77
N THR A 42 -15.52 -4.39 -10.33
CA THR A 42 -15.30 -4.37 -11.79
C THR A 42 -15.94 -5.58 -12.47
N ALA A 43 -15.82 -6.77 -11.88
CA ALA A 43 -16.40 -7.99 -12.42
C ALA A 43 -17.94 -7.98 -12.35
N VAL A 44 -18.52 -7.60 -11.20
CA VAL A 44 -19.98 -7.58 -10.99
C VAL A 44 -20.66 -6.50 -11.83
N THR A 45 -20.02 -5.34 -11.99
CA THR A 45 -20.57 -4.23 -12.80
C THR A 45 -20.40 -4.43 -14.30
N GLY A 46 -19.59 -5.41 -14.73
CA GLY A 46 -19.26 -5.62 -16.14
C GLY A 46 -18.46 -4.46 -16.76
N LEU A 47 -17.80 -3.65 -15.93
CA LEU A 47 -17.11 -2.44 -16.38
C LEU A 47 -16.02 -2.77 -17.40
N SER A 48 -16.12 -2.16 -18.58
CA SER A 48 -15.23 -2.42 -19.72
C SER A 48 -15.11 -1.18 -20.61
N GLN A 49 -14.24 -1.24 -21.63
CA GLN A 49 -14.07 -0.18 -22.63
C GLN A 49 -15.30 0.04 -23.51
N ALA A 50 -16.26 -0.88 -23.49
CA ALA A 50 -17.55 -0.71 -24.16
C ALA A 50 -18.46 0.30 -23.44
N SER A 51 -18.12 0.71 -22.21
CA SER A 51 -18.79 1.80 -21.51
C SER A 51 -18.42 3.15 -22.14
N PRO A 52 -19.39 4.01 -22.48
CA PRO A 52 -19.12 5.25 -23.21
C PRO A 52 -18.26 6.20 -22.37
N LEU A 53 -17.03 6.45 -22.83
CA LEU A 53 -16.21 7.58 -22.39
C LEU A 53 -16.11 8.61 -23.52
N PRO A 54 -16.08 9.91 -23.20
CA PRO A 54 -15.71 10.94 -24.16
C PRO A 54 -14.41 10.58 -24.90
N PRO A 55 -14.29 10.81 -26.22
CA PRO A 55 -13.13 10.39 -27.02
C PRO A 55 -11.78 10.86 -26.47
N GLU A 56 -11.73 12.07 -25.92
CA GLU A 56 -10.54 12.67 -25.32
C GLU A 56 -10.06 11.93 -24.06
N LEU A 57 -11.00 11.36 -23.29
CA LEU A 57 -10.72 10.53 -22.13
C LEU A 57 -10.37 9.11 -22.55
N ALA A 58 -11.07 8.55 -23.54
CA ALA A 58 -10.79 7.24 -24.10
C ALA A 58 -9.34 7.13 -24.59
N ALA A 59 -8.82 8.12 -25.32
CA ALA A 59 -7.43 8.11 -25.81
C ALA A 59 -6.38 8.13 -24.67
N ARG A 60 -6.72 8.70 -23.51
CA ARG A 60 -5.82 8.79 -22.35
C ARG A 60 -5.88 7.56 -21.44
N PHE A 61 -7.06 6.95 -21.31
CA PHE A 61 -7.29 5.78 -20.45
C PHE A 61 -7.11 4.45 -21.19
N TYR A 62 -7.48 4.36 -22.47
CA TYR A 62 -7.44 3.12 -23.26
C TYR A 62 -6.15 2.98 -24.09
N GLY A 63 -5.03 3.41 -23.52
CA GLY A 63 -3.71 3.25 -24.13
C GLY A 63 -3.10 1.86 -23.95
N PHE A 64 -1.96 1.65 -24.61
CA PHE A 64 -1.15 0.42 -24.60
C PHE A 64 -1.02 -0.22 -23.20
N PHE A 65 -0.67 0.56 -22.18
CA PHE A 65 -0.39 0.02 -20.85
C PHE A 65 -1.61 -0.55 -20.13
N LEU A 66 -2.83 -0.05 -20.38
CA LEU A 66 -4.02 -0.62 -19.76
C LEU A 66 -4.34 -2.00 -20.35
N GLN A 67 -4.09 -2.17 -21.65
CA GLN A 67 -4.27 -3.45 -22.32
C GLN A 67 -3.19 -4.45 -21.91
N GLN A 68 -1.94 -4.01 -21.76
CA GLN A 68 -0.81 -4.89 -21.43
C GLN A 68 -0.67 -5.17 -19.93
N TYR A 69 -1.06 -4.24 -19.06
CA TYR A 69 -0.91 -4.36 -17.60
C TYR A 69 -2.20 -3.99 -16.86
N PRO A 70 -3.31 -4.68 -17.13
CA PRO A 70 -4.62 -4.32 -16.58
C PRO A 70 -4.68 -4.29 -15.06
N LEU A 71 -3.98 -5.24 -14.41
CA LEU A 71 -3.98 -5.36 -12.94
C LEU A 71 -3.28 -4.20 -12.24
N PHE A 72 -2.53 -3.36 -12.96
CA PHE A 72 -1.97 -2.12 -12.39
C PHE A 72 -3.07 -1.17 -11.90
N THR A 73 -4.27 -1.21 -12.48
CA THR A 73 -5.43 -0.44 -11.98
C THR A 73 -5.70 -0.74 -10.50
N PHE A 74 -5.64 -2.01 -10.10
CA PHE A 74 -5.85 -2.42 -8.71
C PHE A 74 -4.65 -2.11 -7.82
N ALA A 75 -3.44 -2.01 -8.39
CA ALA A 75 -2.27 -1.49 -7.68
C ALA A 75 -2.46 -0.01 -7.30
N ILE A 76 -3.05 0.82 -8.18
CA ILE A 76 -3.38 2.22 -7.86
C ILE A 76 -4.37 2.27 -6.69
N VAL A 77 -5.45 1.48 -6.74
CA VAL A 77 -6.42 1.39 -5.63
C VAL A 77 -5.74 0.98 -4.33
N TYR A 78 -4.86 -0.04 -4.38
CA TYR A 78 -4.05 -0.45 -3.24
C TYR A 78 -3.23 0.72 -2.67
N GLY A 79 -2.51 1.46 -3.52
CA GLY A 79 -1.68 2.59 -3.10
C GLY A 79 -2.47 3.73 -2.46
N LEU A 80 -3.64 4.08 -3.03
CA LEU A 80 -4.54 5.09 -2.47
C LEU A 80 -5.09 4.66 -1.11
N ALA A 81 -5.61 3.43 -1.03
CA ALA A 81 -6.10 2.87 0.22
C ALA A 81 -4.98 2.78 1.28
N ARG A 82 -3.73 2.56 0.85
CA ARG A 82 -2.57 2.58 1.73
C ARG A 82 -2.30 3.96 2.33
N LEU A 83 -2.40 5.04 1.55
CA LEU A 83 -2.29 6.41 2.05
C LEU A 83 -3.37 6.71 3.09
N VAL A 84 -4.61 6.32 2.82
CA VAL A 84 -5.73 6.46 3.78
C VAL A 84 -5.47 5.67 5.06
N ALA A 85 -5.03 4.41 4.95
CA ALA A 85 -4.69 3.59 6.12
C ALA A 85 -3.54 4.19 6.95
N MET A 86 -2.52 4.74 6.30
CA MET A 86 -1.42 5.44 6.98
C MET A 86 -1.91 6.69 7.70
N ALA A 87 -2.80 7.46 7.08
CA ALA A 87 -3.42 8.60 7.72
C ALA A 87 -4.26 8.17 8.91
N ALA A 88 -5.09 7.13 8.79
CA ALA A 88 -5.97 6.64 9.86
C ALA A 88 -5.21 6.35 11.18
N ILE A 89 -3.99 5.81 11.09
CA ILE A 89 -3.16 5.45 12.26
C ILE A 89 -2.14 6.51 12.67
N SER A 90 -2.05 7.63 11.94
CA SER A 90 -1.06 8.67 12.22
C SER A 90 -1.43 9.47 13.47
N THR A 91 -0.41 9.91 14.21
CA THR A 91 -0.54 10.84 15.35
C THR A 91 -0.40 12.31 14.94
N ALA A 92 -0.25 12.61 13.65
CA ALA A 92 -0.23 13.98 13.15
C ALA A 92 -1.62 14.66 13.30
N SER A 93 -1.64 15.99 13.26
CA SER A 93 -2.89 16.75 13.26
C SER A 93 -3.77 16.39 12.05
N LEU A 94 -5.10 16.48 12.20
CA LEU A 94 -6.06 16.16 11.14
C LEU A 94 -5.78 16.93 9.82
N PRO A 95 -5.53 18.26 9.83
CA PRO A 95 -5.21 18.98 8.59
C PRO A 95 -3.98 18.43 7.89
N ARG A 96 -2.91 18.10 8.64
CA ARG A 96 -1.68 17.52 8.08
C ARG A 96 -1.93 16.14 7.46
N ARG A 97 -2.77 15.32 8.09
CA ARG A 97 -3.17 14.00 7.57
C ARG A 97 -3.92 14.14 6.24
N ILE A 98 -4.88 15.07 6.18
CA ILE A 98 -5.66 15.35 4.97
C ILE A 98 -4.74 15.84 3.85
N VAL A 99 -3.93 16.86 4.11
CA VAL A 99 -2.97 17.41 3.13
C VAL A 99 -2.00 16.32 2.65
N GLY A 100 -1.47 15.50 3.56
CA GLY A 100 -0.57 14.40 3.20
C GLY A 100 -1.21 13.33 2.32
N VAL A 101 -2.49 12.97 2.58
CA VAL A 101 -3.25 12.05 1.72
C VAL A 101 -3.52 12.68 0.36
N LEU A 102 -3.93 13.96 0.31
CA LEU A 102 -4.24 14.65 -0.93
C LEU A 102 -2.99 14.81 -1.80
N LEU A 103 -1.88 15.30 -1.25
CA LEU A 103 -0.62 15.47 -1.99
C LEU A 103 -0.01 14.12 -2.40
N GLY A 104 0.03 13.15 -1.49
CA GLY A 104 0.52 11.80 -1.79
C GLY A 104 -0.34 11.09 -2.83
N GLY A 105 -1.66 11.21 -2.73
CA GLY A 105 -2.62 10.64 -3.67
C GLY A 105 -2.52 11.31 -5.03
N THR A 106 -2.41 12.63 -5.07
CA THR A 106 -2.20 13.39 -6.32
C THR A 106 -0.90 13.00 -6.99
N LEU A 107 0.21 12.90 -6.25
CA LEU A 107 1.48 12.45 -6.79
C LEU A 107 1.40 11.03 -7.34
N LEU A 108 0.79 10.11 -6.59
CA LEU A 108 0.60 8.73 -7.01
C LEU A 108 -0.23 8.64 -8.31
N LEU A 109 -1.34 9.37 -8.37
CA LEU A 109 -2.21 9.42 -9.54
C LEU A 109 -1.51 10.06 -10.74
N ALA A 110 -0.81 11.18 -10.53
CA ALA A 110 -0.04 11.84 -11.58
C ALA A 110 1.01 10.88 -12.16
N LEU A 111 1.80 10.22 -11.31
CA LEU A 111 2.81 9.26 -11.76
C LEU A 111 2.23 8.01 -12.42
N SER A 112 0.98 7.65 -12.10
CA SER A 112 0.34 6.44 -12.63
C SER A 112 -0.55 6.69 -13.85
N LEU A 113 -1.03 7.92 -14.06
CA LEU A 113 -2.05 8.24 -15.07
C LEU A 113 -1.62 9.35 -16.05
N TYR A 114 -0.56 10.11 -15.77
CA TYR A 114 -0.07 11.17 -16.67
C TYR A 114 1.19 10.72 -17.44
N PRO A 115 1.27 10.95 -18.77
CA PRO A 115 0.26 11.61 -19.63
C PRO A 115 -0.93 10.70 -20.02
N THR A 116 -0.76 9.39 -19.87
CA THR A 116 -1.77 8.35 -20.15
C THR A 116 -1.72 7.27 -19.07
N PHE A 117 -2.70 6.35 -19.04
CA PHE A 117 -2.67 5.20 -18.12
C PHE A 117 -1.30 4.49 -18.12
N GLY A 118 -0.85 4.11 -16.93
CA GLY A 118 0.48 3.57 -16.66
C GLY A 118 1.51 4.65 -16.33
N GLY A 119 1.32 5.87 -16.84
CA GLY A 119 2.09 7.06 -16.50
C GLY A 119 3.60 6.83 -16.51
N LEU A 120 4.31 7.49 -15.59
CA LEU A 120 5.73 7.26 -15.36
C LEU A 120 6.02 5.87 -14.79
N VAL A 121 5.11 5.31 -13.97
CA VAL A 121 5.34 4.02 -13.29
C VAL A 121 5.59 2.89 -14.28
N LEU A 122 4.65 2.63 -15.19
CA LEU A 122 4.77 1.56 -16.18
C LEU A 122 5.74 1.92 -17.30
N ARG A 123 5.88 3.21 -17.65
CA ARG A 123 6.87 3.66 -18.63
C ARG A 123 8.29 3.43 -18.14
N ALA A 124 8.57 3.69 -16.86
CA ALA A 124 9.88 3.42 -16.27
C ALA A 124 10.19 1.91 -16.34
N GLY A 125 9.23 1.06 -16.00
CA GLY A 125 9.42 -0.39 -16.12
C GLY A 125 9.64 -0.88 -17.54
N PHE A 126 8.80 -0.42 -18.48
CA PHE A 126 8.91 -0.80 -19.88
C PHE A 126 10.21 -0.29 -20.51
N ALA A 127 10.62 0.95 -20.24
CA ALA A 127 11.87 1.51 -20.74
C ALA A 127 13.09 0.77 -20.15
N THR A 128 13.14 0.59 -18.83
CA THR A 128 14.26 -0.12 -18.18
C THR A 128 14.34 -1.58 -18.64
N GLY A 129 13.22 -2.31 -18.65
CA GLY A 129 13.18 -3.70 -19.09
C GLY A 129 13.48 -3.85 -20.58
N GLY A 130 12.88 -3.01 -21.42
CA GLY A 130 13.12 -2.99 -22.86
C GLY A 130 14.58 -2.72 -23.21
N MET A 131 15.18 -1.68 -22.63
CA MET A 131 16.60 -1.39 -22.85
C MET A 131 17.51 -2.52 -22.35
N THR A 132 17.20 -3.11 -21.20
CA THR A 132 17.94 -4.27 -20.67
C THR A 132 17.92 -5.44 -21.65
N PHE A 133 16.75 -5.76 -22.21
CA PHE A 133 16.61 -6.80 -23.22
C PHE A 133 17.37 -6.48 -24.52
N LEU A 134 17.31 -5.22 -24.99
CA LEU A 134 18.05 -4.76 -26.17
C LEU A 134 19.57 -4.82 -25.97
N THR A 135 20.05 -4.79 -24.73
CA THR A 135 21.47 -5.03 -24.37
C THR A 135 21.81 -6.52 -24.18
N TYR A 136 21.05 -7.41 -24.81
CA TYR A 136 21.27 -8.87 -24.84
C TYR A 136 21.17 -9.57 -23.48
N GLN A 137 20.48 -8.98 -22.50
CA GLN A 137 20.21 -9.66 -21.24
C GLN A 137 19.02 -10.62 -21.37
N PRO A 138 18.98 -11.73 -20.62
CA PRO A 138 17.85 -12.64 -20.62
C PRO A 138 16.53 -11.95 -20.25
N MET A 139 15.42 -12.41 -20.82
CA MET A 139 14.08 -11.85 -20.58
C MET A 139 13.70 -11.82 -19.09
N SER A 140 14.15 -12.81 -18.31
CA SER A 140 13.94 -12.83 -16.85
C SER A 140 14.61 -11.65 -16.14
N VAL A 141 15.84 -11.31 -16.52
CA VAL A 141 16.60 -10.17 -15.97
C VAL A 141 15.94 -8.85 -16.40
N ALA A 142 15.60 -8.73 -17.68
CA ALA A 142 14.90 -7.56 -18.22
C ALA A 142 13.57 -7.30 -17.48
N PHE A 143 12.77 -8.34 -17.29
CA PHE A 143 11.50 -8.24 -16.56
C PHE A 143 11.70 -7.91 -15.08
N ALA A 144 12.70 -8.52 -14.43
CA ALA A 144 13.05 -8.24 -13.05
C ALA A 144 13.47 -6.77 -12.86
N LEU A 145 14.30 -6.22 -13.74
CA LEU A 145 14.71 -4.81 -13.67
C LEU A 145 13.57 -3.84 -14.03
N GLY A 146 12.72 -4.18 -15.00
CA GLY A 146 11.54 -3.37 -15.33
C GLY A 146 10.53 -3.30 -14.18
N SER A 147 10.22 -4.44 -13.55
CA SER A 147 9.35 -4.47 -12.37
C SER A 147 9.96 -3.72 -11.18
N ALA A 148 11.28 -3.81 -10.97
CA ALA A 148 11.99 -3.05 -9.94
C ALA A 148 11.88 -1.53 -10.17
N SER A 149 12.08 -1.08 -11.41
CA SER A 149 11.95 0.33 -11.81
C SER A 149 10.52 0.87 -11.55
N SER A 150 9.50 0.09 -11.92
CA SER A 150 8.10 0.44 -11.65
C SER A 150 7.81 0.52 -10.14
N ALA A 151 8.26 -0.47 -9.39
CA ALA A 151 8.09 -0.51 -7.93
C ALA A 151 8.82 0.64 -7.23
N PHE A 152 9.98 1.05 -7.74
CA PHE A 152 10.72 2.20 -7.21
C PHE A 152 9.92 3.50 -7.39
N VAL A 153 9.42 3.79 -8.59
CA VAL A 153 8.62 5.00 -8.86
C VAL A 153 7.34 5.01 -8.01
N PHE A 154 6.61 3.89 -8.01
CA PHE A 154 5.37 3.74 -7.24
C PHE A 154 5.62 3.84 -5.73
N GLY A 155 6.62 3.13 -5.22
CA GLY A 155 7.01 3.15 -3.81
C GLY A 155 7.51 4.51 -3.35
N SER A 156 8.19 5.27 -4.21
CA SER A 156 8.63 6.63 -3.91
C SER A 156 7.45 7.58 -3.71
N ALA A 157 6.41 7.48 -4.54
CA ALA A 157 5.18 8.25 -4.36
C ALA A 157 4.53 7.97 -2.99
N LEU A 158 4.45 6.70 -2.61
CA LEU A 158 3.94 6.29 -1.30
C LEU A 158 4.83 6.77 -0.15
N ALA A 159 6.16 6.73 -0.32
CA ALA A 159 7.11 7.19 0.69
C ALA A 159 6.97 8.70 0.94
N VAL A 160 6.82 9.51 -0.12
CA VAL A 160 6.55 10.96 0.00
C VAL A 160 5.24 11.19 0.77
N GLY A 161 4.16 10.50 0.39
CA GLY A 161 2.89 10.58 1.13
C GLY A 161 3.03 10.19 2.60
N ALA A 162 3.77 9.11 2.89
CA ALA A 162 4.03 8.66 4.26
C ALA A 162 4.83 9.69 5.08
N LEU A 163 5.79 10.40 4.48
CA LEU A 163 6.56 11.47 5.12
C LEU A 163 5.67 12.67 5.48
N LEU A 164 4.76 13.06 4.58
CA LEU A 164 3.81 14.15 4.80
C LEU A 164 2.80 13.80 5.91
N ILE A 165 2.29 12.57 5.89
CA ILE A 165 1.33 12.04 6.87
C ILE A 165 1.97 11.79 8.24
N GLY A 166 3.26 11.46 8.29
CA GLY A 166 3.96 11.00 9.49
C GLY A 166 3.95 12.01 10.65
N GLY A 167 3.83 11.51 11.87
CA GLY A 167 3.99 12.27 13.12
C GLY A 167 5.43 12.25 13.65
N ARG A 168 5.70 13.04 14.70
CA ARG A 168 7.01 13.02 15.40
C ARG A 168 7.24 11.62 16.00
N THR A 169 8.27 10.93 15.55
CA THR A 169 8.67 9.64 16.14
C THR A 169 9.56 9.86 17.35
N SER A 170 9.34 9.04 18.38
CA SER A 170 10.02 8.99 19.69
C SER A 170 11.57 9.03 19.63
N ALA A 171 12.17 9.38 20.77
CA ALA A 171 13.59 9.62 21.10
C ALA A 171 14.55 8.43 20.90
N ALA A 172 14.46 7.74 19.76
CA ALA A 172 15.47 6.77 19.37
C ALA A 172 16.76 7.49 18.95
N SER A 173 17.92 6.89 19.27
CA SER A 173 19.21 7.39 18.74
C SER A 173 19.18 7.44 17.22
N TRP A 174 19.75 8.49 16.64
CA TRP A 174 19.69 8.78 15.20
C TRP A 174 20.09 7.57 14.33
N GLY A 175 21.16 6.88 14.69
CA GLY A 175 21.63 5.69 13.97
C GLY A 175 20.61 4.54 13.95
N ARG A 176 19.95 4.24 15.09
CA ARG A 176 18.88 3.22 15.14
C ARG A 176 17.67 3.63 14.32
N ARG A 177 17.33 4.92 14.30
CA ARG A 177 16.23 5.44 13.47
C ARG A 177 16.53 5.30 11.98
N LEU A 178 17.76 5.62 11.56
CA LEU A 178 18.18 5.49 10.17
C LEU A 178 18.23 4.02 9.73
N ALA A 179 18.87 3.15 10.51
CA ALA A 179 18.98 1.73 10.18
C ALA A 179 17.59 1.05 10.08
N THR A 180 16.69 1.32 11.05
CA THR A 180 15.32 0.76 10.99
C THR A 180 14.48 1.37 9.88
N GLY A 181 14.69 2.64 9.54
CA GLY A 181 14.08 3.29 8.38
C GLY A 181 14.51 2.62 7.08
N LEU A 182 15.83 2.46 6.87
CA LEU A 182 16.40 1.84 5.68
C LEU A 182 15.95 0.39 5.52
N LEU A 183 16.00 -0.41 6.58
CA LEU A 183 15.54 -1.81 6.53
C LEU A 183 14.06 -1.92 6.16
N ARG A 184 13.22 -1.04 6.71
CA ARG A 184 11.78 -1.02 6.38
C ARG A 184 11.52 -0.55 4.95
N SER A 185 12.25 0.45 4.48
CA SER A 185 12.17 0.92 3.10
C SER A 185 12.63 -0.17 2.12
N ALA A 186 13.72 -0.86 2.42
CA ALA A 186 14.23 -1.98 1.63
C ALA A 186 13.23 -3.14 1.58
N ALA A 187 12.70 -3.57 2.73
CA ALA A 187 11.70 -4.64 2.78
C ALA A 187 10.40 -4.24 2.06
N GLY A 188 9.96 -2.99 2.22
CA GLY A 188 8.81 -2.44 1.51
C GLY A 188 9.03 -2.40 0.00
N PHE A 189 10.21 -1.97 -0.44
CA PHE A 189 10.60 -1.97 -1.85
C PHE A 189 10.62 -3.39 -2.42
N LEU A 190 11.25 -4.36 -1.74
CA LEU A 190 11.28 -5.76 -2.18
C LEU A 190 9.88 -6.35 -2.31
N ALA A 191 8.98 -6.05 -1.37
CA ALA A 191 7.60 -6.50 -1.43
C ALA A 191 6.82 -5.87 -2.59
N LEU A 192 7.04 -4.58 -2.87
CA LEU A 192 6.44 -3.92 -4.04
C LEU A 192 7.05 -4.41 -5.35
N TRP A 193 8.36 -4.65 -5.39
CA TRP A 193 9.02 -5.24 -6.55
C TRP A 193 8.43 -6.60 -6.88
N PHE A 194 8.30 -7.47 -5.87
CA PHE A 194 7.59 -8.74 -6.00
C PHE A 194 6.15 -8.54 -6.50
N ALA A 195 5.40 -7.61 -5.91
CA ALA A 195 4.02 -7.34 -6.33
C ALA A 195 3.94 -6.96 -7.81
N PHE A 196 4.81 -6.07 -8.28
CA PHE A 196 4.86 -5.63 -9.67
C PHE A 196 5.31 -6.73 -10.63
N ALA A 197 6.24 -7.59 -10.20
CA ALA A 197 6.62 -8.78 -10.96
C ALA A 197 5.43 -9.74 -11.10
N VAL A 198 4.67 -9.99 -10.03
CA VAL A 198 3.51 -10.89 -10.05
C VAL A 198 2.38 -10.34 -10.93
N ILE A 199 1.96 -9.09 -10.75
CA ILE A 199 0.87 -8.51 -11.55
C ILE A 199 1.30 -8.31 -13.02
N GLY A 200 2.59 -8.13 -13.29
CA GLY A 200 3.11 -8.03 -14.65
C GLY A 200 2.98 -9.33 -15.45
N GLN A 201 2.85 -10.48 -14.77
CA GLN A 201 2.67 -11.80 -15.38
C GLN A 201 1.20 -12.16 -15.62
N ALA A 202 0.25 -11.23 -15.42
CA ALA A 202 -1.19 -11.51 -15.48
C ALA A 202 -1.63 -12.20 -16.79
N HIS A 203 -1.17 -11.70 -17.95
CA HIS A 203 -1.51 -12.30 -19.25
C HIS A 203 -0.94 -13.70 -19.43
N MET A 204 0.28 -13.93 -18.95
CA MET A 204 0.91 -15.27 -18.98
C MET A 204 0.15 -16.26 -18.09
N ALA A 205 -0.52 -15.78 -17.04
CA ALA A 205 -1.40 -16.57 -16.19
C ALA A 205 -2.80 -16.79 -16.81
N GLY A 206 -3.09 -16.23 -17.98
CA GLY A 206 -4.40 -16.35 -18.64
C GLY A 206 -5.42 -15.30 -18.21
N PHE A 207 -4.99 -14.18 -17.61
CA PHE A 207 -5.89 -13.06 -17.35
C PHE A 207 -6.40 -12.45 -18.68
N GLY A 208 -7.72 -12.30 -18.77
CA GLY A 208 -8.40 -11.93 -20.01
C GLY A 208 -8.06 -10.55 -20.57
N PRO A 209 -8.61 -10.22 -21.76
CA PRO A 209 -8.34 -8.97 -22.48
C PRO A 209 -9.00 -7.74 -21.84
N TRP A 210 -9.41 -7.80 -20.56
CA TRP A 210 -9.96 -6.66 -19.84
C TRP A 210 -8.96 -5.50 -19.93
N PRO A 211 -9.42 -4.28 -20.24
CA PRO A 211 -10.81 -3.86 -20.22
C PRO A 211 -11.56 -3.96 -21.56
N ARG A 212 -11.01 -4.55 -22.63
CA ARG A 212 -11.68 -4.59 -23.96
C ARG A 212 -13.05 -5.28 -23.92
N ARG A 213 -13.23 -6.25 -23.02
CA ARG A 213 -14.53 -6.81 -22.65
C ARG A 213 -14.62 -6.93 -21.13
N ALA A 214 -15.84 -7.14 -20.64
CA ALA A 214 -16.07 -7.47 -19.25
C ALA A 214 -15.29 -8.73 -18.83
N LEU A 215 -14.91 -8.78 -17.55
CA LEU A 215 -14.28 -9.94 -16.94
C LEU A 215 -15.27 -11.10 -16.88
N SER A 216 -14.84 -12.29 -17.29
CA SER A 216 -15.56 -13.51 -16.96
C SER A 216 -15.39 -13.83 -15.46
N THR A 217 -16.26 -14.65 -14.90
CA THR A 217 -16.14 -15.11 -13.50
C THR A 217 -14.79 -15.78 -13.23
N GLY A 218 -14.30 -16.58 -14.18
CA GLY A 218 -12.99 -17.24 -14.06
C GLY A 218 -11.82 -16.25 -14.06
N GLU A 219 -11.86 -15.23 -14.93
CA GLU A 219 -10.83 -14.18 -14.99
C GLU A 219 -10.85 -13.30 -13.76
N ALA A 220 -12.04 -13.01 -13.22
CA ALA A 220 -12.19 -12.28 -11.97
C ALA A 220 -11.57 -13.08 -10.80
N GLY A 221 -11.83 -14.39 -10.72
CA GLY A 221 -11.21 -15.26 -9.74
C GLY A 221 -9.69 -15.27 -9.85
N LEU A 222 -9.15 -15.45 -11.07
CA LEU A 222 -7.72 -15.42 -11.32
C LEU A 222 -7.08 -14.07 -10.98
N GLY A 223 -7.68 -12.97 -11.43
CA GLY A 223 -7.22 -11.62 -11.13
C GLY A 223 -7.21 -11.35 -9.63
N ALA A 224 -8.25 -11.78 -8.91
CA ALA A 224 -8.33 -11.66 -7.46
C ALA A 224 -7.21 -12.45 -6.77
N SER A 225 -6.94 -13.69 -7.18
CA SER A 225 -5.84 -14.50 -6.66
C SER A 225 -4.47 -13.86 -6.93
N VAL A 226 -4.25 -13.31 -8.13
CA VAL A 226 -3.01 -12.61 -8.49
C VAL A 226 -2.82 -11.33 -7.67
N VAL A 227 -3.86 -10.52 -7.50
CA VAL A 227 -3.83 -9.31 -6.65
C VAL A 227 -3.53 -9.67 -5.19
N LEU A 228 -4.18 -10.71 -4.67
CA LEU A 228 -3.91 -11.20 -3.31
C LEU A 228 -2.46 -11.66 -3.18
N ALA A 229 -1.98 -12.52 -4.07
CA ALA A 229 -0.61 -13.02 -4.06
C ALA A 229 0.42 -11.89 -4.15
N ALA A 230 0.19 -10.91 -5.03
CA ALA A 230 1.09 -9.78 -5.25
C ALA A 230 1.26 -8.92 -3.99
N PHE A 231 0.16 -8.54 -3.33
CA PHE A 231 0.18 -7.53 -2.26
C PHE A 231 0.18 -8.09 -0.84
N LEU A 232 -0.05 -9.40 -0.67
CA LEU A 232 -0.03 -10.06 0.64
C LEU A 232 1.32 -9.90 1.37
N PRO A 233 2.50 -10.07 0.74
CA PRO A 233 3.78 -9.87 1.42
C PRO A 233 3.93 -8.47 2.01
N HIS A 234 3.53 -7.43 1.26
CA HIS A 234 3.55 -6.05 1.75
C HIS A 234 2.57 -5.84 2.91
N ALA A 235 1.36 -6.41 2.85
CA ALA A 235 0.39 -6.35 3.95
C ALA A 235 0.92 -7.02 5.22
N ILE A 236 1.59 -8.17 5.11
CA ILE A 236 2.23 -8.87 6.24
C ILE A 236 3.33 -8.01 6.86
N LEU A 237 4.23 -7.43 6.06
CA LEU A 237 5.30 -6.56 6.56
C LEU A 237 4.73 -5.35 7.33
N VAL A 238 3.65 -4.77 6.82
CA VAL A 238 2.94 -3.69 7.50
C VAL A 238 2.36 -4.16 8.83
N TRP A 239 1.66 -5.30 8.84
CA TRP A 239 1.06 -5.85 10.05
C TRP A 239 2.10 -6.09 11.13
N LEU A 240 3.23 -6.72 10.78
CA LEU A 240 4.36 -6.94 11.69
C LEU A 240 4.89 -5.61 12.25
N ALA A 241 5.12 -4.63 11.39
CA ALA A 241 5.62 -3.32 11.81
C ALA A 241 4.65 -2.53 12.69
N LEU A 242 3.33 -2.78 12.60
CA LEU A 242 2.32 -2.20 13.48
C LEU A 242 2.21 -2.96 14.79
N ARG A 243 2.26 -4.30 14.75
CA ARG A 243 2.25 -5.18 15.93
C ARG A 243 3.42 -4.86 16.87
N ASP A 244 4.62 -4.65 16.32
CA ASP A 244 5.80 -4.29 17.09
C ASP A 244 5.65 -2.92 17.78
N ARG A 245 5.03 -1.94 17.10
CA ARG A 245 4.74 -0.62 17.67
C ARG A 245 3.74 -0.71 18.82
N SER A 246 2.69 -1.52 18.68
CA SER A 246 1.70 -1.73 19.74
C SER A 246 2.30 -2.42 20.97
N ARG A 247 3.22 -3.38 20.77
CA ARG A 247 3.93 -4.05 21.88
C ARG A 247 4.79 -3.08 22.69
N ARG A 248 5.53 -2.17 22.02
CA ARG A 248 6.38 -1.18 22.70
C ARG A 248 5.61 -0.13 23.50
N LYS A 249 4.32 0.09 23.21
CA LYS A 249 3.49 1.07 23.91
C LYS A 249 2.88 0.55 25.21
N LYS A 250 2.82 -0.76 25.44
CA LYS A 250 2.39 -1.31 26.74
C LYS A 250 3.57 -1.19 27.71
N PRO A 251 3.51 -0.33 28.74
CA PRO A 251 4.50 -0.37 29.81
C PRO A 251 4.45 -1.77 30.43
N GLY A 252 5.63 -2.35 30.69
CA GLY A 252 5.69 -3.57 31.49
C GLY A 252 4.93 -3.37 32.79
N ALA A 253 4.19 -4.40 33.21
CA ALA A 253 3.61 -4.46 34.54
C ALA A 253 4.67 -4.08 35.58
N PRO A 254 4.31 -3.37 36.68
CA PRO A 254 5.26 -3.03 37.71
C PRO A 254 5.98 -4.30 38.15
N SER A 255 7.30 -4.33 37.93
CA SER A 255 8.20 -5.28 38.58
C SER A 255 7.95 -5.12 40.07
N ILE A 256 7.28 -6.11 40.67
CA ILE A 256 7.19 -6.21 42.12
C ILE A 256 8.63 -6.39 42.58
N ALA A 257 9.20 -5.33 43.13
CA ALA A 257 10.44 -5.42 43.88
C ALA A 257 10.13 -6.28 45.11
N VAL A 258 10.80 -7.43 45.19
CA VAL A 258 10.87 -8.27 46.40
C VAL A 258 12.08 -7.81 47.18
#